data_AF-A0A1S6HB30-F1
#
_entry.id   AF-A0A1S6HB30-F1
#
_cell.length_a   1.000
_cell.length_b   1.000
_cell.length_c   1.000
_cell.angle_alpha   90.00
_cell.angle_beta   90.00
_cell.angle_gamma   90.00
#
_symmetry.space_group_name_H-M   'P 1'
#
loop_
_entity.id
_entity.type
_entity.pdbx_description
1 polymer ?
#
loop_
_entity_poly.entity_id
_entity_poly.type
_entity_poly.pdbx_seq_one_letter_code
_entity_poly.pdbx_strand_id
1 'polypeptide(L)'
;MPEPSNLPFKRLPKKGYFIDFNPSNNSKFNSEDLIILEGKQHKNSAGIVKYEYPDENISINRFFFEQDWINQHVLSQKQNLAMLTIREFLDFLKLLKSEEKVYYSNGKRVPRLKVTQLYNTITTQKEPWRSEYLDADFRVINKILHINYEHRLNFKTGKLEPKYSQPLEECLMQNTPISLNLLLENANYQGLPAKNIKSRDLDYFAPLKDDNSVAWFSAGSDRVSLNCNWVPSDSNSSLGVRAKQVRP
;
A
#
# COMPACT_ATOMS: atom_id res chain seq x y z
N MET A 1 -31.80 44.91 -17.23
CA MET A 1 -31.79 43.52 -16.71
C MET A 1 -30.43 43.29 -16.09
N PRO A 2 -30.31 43.10 -14.76
CA PRO A 2 -29.04 42.82 -14.12
C PRO A 2 -28.70 41.32 -14.15
N GLU A 3 -27.42 41.01 -14.35
CA GLU A 3 -26.88 39.64 -14.33
C GLU A 3 -27.00 38.97 -12.95
N PRO A 4 -27.19 37.64 -12.89
CA PRO A 4 -27.20 36.90 -11.63
C PRO A 4 -25.77 36.78 -11.08
N SER A 5 -25.61 37.19 -9.83
CA SER A 5 -24.37 37.08 -9.06
C SER A 5 -24.03 35.62 -8.74
N ASN A 6 -22.89 35.15 -9.23
CA ASN A 6 -22.30 33.89 -8.82
C ASN A 6 -21.68 34.04 -7.42
N LEU A 7 -22.40 33.59 -6.38
CA LEU A 7 -21.81 33.36 -5.07
C LEU A 7 -21.09 32.00 -5.05
N PRO A 8 -19.84 31.93 -4.57
CA PRO A 8 -19.13 30.67 -4.47
C PRO A 8 -19.74 29.80 -3.36
N PHE A 9 -20.14 28.58 -3.72
CA PHE A 9 -20.49 27.54 -2.76
C PHE A 9 -19.27 27.23 -1.88
N LYS A 10 -19.24 27.78 -0.65
CA LYS A 10 -18.39 27.27 0.43
C LYS A 10 -18.86 25.86 0.76
N ARG A 11 -18.14 24.85 0.28
CA ARG A 11 -18.28 23.48 0.76
C ARG A 11 -17.88 23.45 2.24
N LEU A 12 -18.85 23.23 3.12
CA LEU A 12 -18.57 22.93 4.52
C LEU A 12 -17.82 21.59 4.58
N PRO A 13 -16.74 21.48 5.38
CA PRO A 13 -16.07 20.20 5.56
C PRO A 13 -17.05 19.22 6.19
N LYS A 14 -17.23 18.06 5.54
CA LYS A 14 -17.96 16.93 6.12
C LYS A 14 -17.21 16.53 7.38
N LYS A 15 -17.92 16.44 8.51
CA LYS A 15 -17.43 15.84 9.76
C LYS A 15 -17.06 14.37 9.49
N GLY A 16 -15.84 14.13 9.02
CA GLY A 16 -15.17 12.86 9.22
C GLY A 16 -14.81 12.75 10.70
N TYR A 17 -14.99 11.57 11.28
CA TYR A 17 -14.40 11.26 12.56
C TYR A 17 -12.88 11.26 12.39
N PHE A 18 -12.24 12.42 12.57
CA PHE A 18 -10.81 12.50 12.75
C PHE A 18 -10.52 11.90 14.13
N ILE A 19 -9.88 10.73 14.14
CA ILE A 19 -9.15 10.32 15.33
C ILE A 19 -7.96 11.29 15.35
N ASP A 20 -8.01 12.28 16.25
CA ASP A 20 -6.88 13.16 16.53
C ASP A 20 -5.70 12.30 16.99
N PHE A 21 -4.83 11.96 16.04
CA PHE A 21 -3.61 11.24 16.32
C PHE A 21 -2.60 12.25 16.86
N ASN A 22 -2.59 12.44 18.18
CA ASN A 22 -1.63 13.29 18.85
C ASN A 22 -0.25 12.60 18.88
N PRO A 23 0.75 13.06 18.11
CA PRO A 23 2.06 12.39 17.97
C PRO A 23 2.94 12.51 19.22
N SER A 24 2.49 13.23 20.27
CA SER A 24 3.24 13.40 21.52
C SER A 24 3.07 12.26 22.52
N ASN A 25 2.12 11.35 22.30
CA ASN A 25 2.07 10.08 23.00
C ASN A 25 2.64 9.03 22.06
N ASN A 26 3.66 8.29 22.49
CA ASN A 26 4.01 6.99 21.90
C ASN A 26 2.71 6.18 21.80
N SER A 27 2.05 6.24 20.65
CA SER A 27 0.82 5.55 20.36
C SER A 27 1.16 4.07 20.29
N LYS A 28 1.20 3.46 21.46
CA LYS A 28 1.43 2.04 21.64
C LYS A 28 0.19 1.39 21.05
N PHE A 29 0.30 0.91 19.82
CA PHE A 29 -0.71 0.06 19.21
C PHE A 29 -1.17 -0.97 20.24
N ASN A 30 -2.48 -1.12 20.42
CA ASN A 30 -2.92 -2.28 21.17
C ASN A 30 -2.50 -3.50 20.37
N SER A 31 -2.16 -4.58 21.05
CA SER A 31 -1.75 -5.81 20.37
C SER A 31 -2.85 -6.39 19.48
N GLU A 32 -4.11 -6.01 19.70
CA GLU A 32 -5.25 -6.39 18.86
C GLU A 32 -5.49 -5.44 17.66
N ASP A 33 -4.68 -4.37 17.51
CA ASP A 33 -4.68 -3.48 16.36
C ASP A 33 -3.69 -3.92 15.26
N LEU A 34 -2.91 -4.97 15.55
CA LEU A 34 -1.84 -5.50 14.70
C LEU A 34 -2.08 -6.98 14.39
N ILE A 35 -1.88 -7.37 13.14
CA ILE A 35 -1.89 -8.75 12.65
C ILE A 35 -0.46 -9.19 12.36
N ILE A 36 -0.12 -10.41 12.76
CA ILE A 36 1.16 -11.01 12.40
C ILE A 36 1.13 -11.44 10.93
N LEU A 37 2.08 -10.96 10.15
CA LEU A 37 2.43 -11.48 8.83
C LEU A 37 3.73 -12.26 8.98
N GLU A 38 3.66 -13.58 8.79
CA GLU A 38 4.84 -14.45 8.89
C GLU A 38 5.88 -14.08 7.82
N GLY A 39 7.14 -14.13 8.22
CA GLY A 39 8.28 -13.83 7.38
C GLY A 39 8.38 -14.81 6.21
N LYS A 40 8.81 -14.29 5.06
CA LYS A 40 8.77 -15.06 3.81
C LYS A 40 9.94 -14.72 2.91
N GLN A 41 10.44 -15.74 2.23
CA GLN A 41 11.41 -15.62 1.16
C GLN A 41 10.73 -15.78 -0.19
N HIS A 42 10.98 -14.82 -1.08
CA HIS A 42 10.51 -14.82 -2.46
C HIS A 42 11.67 -15.07 -3.40
N LYS A 43 11.54 -16.15 -4.15
CA LYS A 43 12.55 -16.64 -5.08
C LYS A 43 12.15 -16.30 -6.51
N ASN A 44 13.13 -16.05 -7.37
CA ASN A 44 12.88 -16.00 -8.81
C ASN A 44 12.68 -17.41 -9.40
N SER A 45 12.45 -17.50 -10.71
CA SER A 45 12.29 -18.76 -11.43
C SER A 45 13.49 -19.72 -11.33
N ALA A 46 14.68 -19.22 -11.00
CA ALA A 46 15.88 -20.00 -10.76
C ALA A 46 16.03 -20.49 -9.31
N GLY A 47 15.04 -20.23 -8.44
CA GLY A 47 15.07 -20.62 -7.02
C GLY A 47 15.97 -19.74 -6.14
N ILE A 48 16.50 -18.63 -6.67
CA ILE A 48 17.35 -17.69 -5.94
C ILE A 48 16.46 -16.73 -5.16
N VAL A 49 16.71 -16.57 -3.85
CA VAL A 49 16.01 -15.58 -3.02
C VAL A 49 16.36 -14.18 -3.53
N LYS A 50 15.34 -13.41 -3.91
CA LYS A 50 15.47 -12.04 -4.43
C LYS A 50 14.88 -10.99 -3.50
N TYR A 51 13.89 -11.40 -2.70
CA TYR A 51 13.26 -10.56 -1.71
C TYR A 51 12.90 -11.41 -0.49
N GLU A 52 13.12 -10.87 0.70
CA GLU A 52 12.71 -11.51 1.94
C GLU A 52 12.38 -10.45 2.98
N TYR A 53 11.50 -10.81 3.91
CA TYR A 53 11.16 -9.99 5.07
C TYR A 53 10.93 -10.92 6.28
N PRO A 54 11.22 -10.45 7.51
CA PRO A 54 11.02 -11.21 8.74
C PRO A 54 9.54 -11.24 9.14
N ASP A 55 9.19 -11.82 10.29
CA ASP A 55 7.83 -11.67 10.83
C ASP A 55 7.51 -10.19 11.09
N GLU A 56 6.41 -9.70 10.53
CA GLU A 56 5.98 -8.32 10.63
C GLU A 56 4.67 -8.19 11.41
N ASN A 57 4.50 -7.06 12.11
CA ASN A 57 3.22 -6.69 12.73
C ASN A 57 2.55 -5.61 11.88
N ILE A 58 1.50 -5.99 11.16
CA ILE A 58 0.78 -5.14 10.21
C ILE A 58 -0.44 -4.53 10.87
N SER A 59 -0.61 -3.21 10.76
CA SER A 59 -1.79 -2.55 11.29
C SER A 59 -3.09 -3.02 10.62
N ILE A 60 -4.18 -3.08 11.38
CA ILE A 60 -5.55 -3.34 10.86
C ILE A 60 -6.20 -2.07 10.33
N ASN A 61 -5.80 -0.91 10.85
CA ASN A 61 -6.27 0.39 10.40
C ASN A 61 -5.24 1.08 9.50
N ARG A 62 -5.74 1.96 8.63
CA ARG A 62 -4.90 2.88 7.84
C ARG A 62 -4.70 4.17 8.65
N PHE A 63 -3.60 4.86 8.41
CA PHE A 63 -3.23 6.11 9.05
C PHE A 63 -2.87 7.19 8.03
N PHE A 64 -2.59 8.39 8.53
CA PHE A 64 -2.01 9.50 7.77
C PHE A 64 -2.81 9.88 6.51
N PHE A 65 -4.14 9.93 6.66
CA PHE A 65 -5.04 10.37 5.61
C PHE A 65 -4.74 11.81 5.19
N GLU A 66 -5.09 12.18 3.95
CA GLU A 66 -4.90 13.54 3.41
C GLU A 66 -3.42 13.96 3.35
N GLN A 67 -2.50 13.00 3.36
CA GLN A 67 -1.06 13.21 3.19
C GLN A 67 -0.60 12.61 1.86
N ASP A 68 0.38 13.26 1.23
CA ASP A 68 1.07 12.74 0.06
C ASP A 68 2.02 11.57 0.41
N TRP A 69 2.55 10.89 -0.60
CA TRP A 69 3.37 9.68 -0.41
C TRP A 69 4.61 9.93 0.46
N ILE A 70 5.28 11.08 0.27
CA ILE A 70 6.48 11.46 1.03
C ILE A 70 6.12 11.69 2.49
N ASN A 71 5.06 12.46 2.75
CA ASN A 71 4.61 12.81 4.08
C ASN A 71 4.11 11.57 4.85
N GLN A 72 3.46 10.62 4.17
CA GLN A 72 3.07 9.35 4.80
C GLN A 72 4.28 8.53 5.25
N HIS A 73 5.37 8.48 4.46
CA HIS A 73 6.62 7.87 4.89
C HIS A 73 7.25 8.60 6.09
N VAL A 74 7.31 9.93 6.07
CA VAL A 74 7.85 10.75 7.16
C VAL A 74 7.09 10.52 8.46
N LEU A 75 5.74 10.56 8.40
CA LEU A 75 4.88 10.37 9.56
C LEU A 75 4.96 8.94 10.10
N SER A 76 5.01 7.94 9.22
CA SER A 76 5.21 6.55 9.61
C SER A 76 6.52 6.37 10.38
N GLN A 77 7.63 6.87 9.83
CA GLN A 77 8.95 6.68 10.44
C GLN A 77 9.13 7.43 11.77
N LYS A 78 8.50 8.60 11.93
CA LYS A 78 8.43 9.30 13.23
C LYS A 78 7.75 8.47 14.33
N GLN A 79 6.92 7.50 13.94
CA GLN A 79 6.22 6.58 14.85
C GLN A 79 6.83 5.17 14.87
N ASN A 80 8.04 5.02 14.33
CA ASN A 80 8.71 3.72 14.20
C ASN A 80 7.86 2.70 13.39
N LEU A 81 7.22 3.20 12.34
CA LEU A 81 6.45 2.43 11.37
C LEU A 81 7.07 2.55 9.98
N ALA A 82 6.78 1.57 9.13
CA ALA A 82 7.09 1.59 7.71
C ALA A 82 5.86 1.25 6.87
N MET A 83 5.82 1.75 5.65
CA MET A 83 4.78 1.38 4.69
C MET A 83 5.07 -0.03 4.16
N LEU A 84 4.04 -0.75 3.72
CA LEU A 84 4.21 -2.08 3.13
C LEU A 84 4.76 -1.96 1.72
N THR A 85 5.75 -2.79 1.35
CA THR A 85 6.10 -2.95 -0.07
C THR A 85 4.93 -3.60 -0.83
N ILE A 86 4.93 -3.52 -2.16
CA ILE A 86 3.89 -4.19 -2.97
C ILE A 86 3.84 -5.68 -2.65
N ARG A 87 4.99 -6.32 -2.49
CA ARG A 87 5.08 -7.75 -2.19
C ARG A 87 4.51 -8.10 -0.82
N GLU A 88 4.89 -7.38 0.23
CA GLU A 88 4.35 -7.57 1.58
C GLU A 88 2.84 -7.34 1.63
N PHE A 89 2.35 -6.33 0.91
CA PHE A 89 0.92 -6.06 0.80
C PHE A 89 0.16 -7.21 0.15
N LEU A 90 0.68 -7.79 -0.93
CA LEU A 90 0.06 -8.97 -1.56
C LEU A 90 0.10 -10.20 -0.66
N ASP A 91 1.20 -10.44 0.06
CA ASP A 91 1.25 -11.54 1.02
C ASP A 91 0.28 -11.33 2.19
N PHE A 92 0.10 -10.09 2.64
CA PHE A 92 -0.91 -9.74 3.64
C PHE A 92 -2.33 -10.01 3.12
N LEU A 93 -2.65 -9.59 1.89
CA LEU A 93 -3.95 -9.92 1.27
C LEU A 93 -4.15 -11.42 1.12
N LYS A 94 -3.10 -12.17 0.78
CA LYS A 94 -3.15 -13.64 0.68
C LYS A 94 -3.44 -14.28 2.02
N LEU A 95 -2.80 -13.83 3.11
CA LEU A 95 -3.09 -14.26 4.48
C LEU A 95 -4.54 -13.99 4.87
N LEU A 96 -5.07 -12.81 4.57
CA LEU A 96 -6.47 -12.48 4.91
C LEU A 96 -7.49 -13.30 4.09
N LYS A 97 -7.14 -13.61 2.84
CA LYS A 97 -7.99 -14.42 1.95
C LYS A 97 -7.97 -15.91 2.33
N SER A 98 -6.85 -16.42 2.85
CA SER A 98 -6.66 -17.85 3.09
C SER A 98 -7.64 -18.42 4.14
N GLU A 99 -7.66 -19.75 4.23
CA GLU A 99 -8.36 -20.48 5.29
C GLU A 99 -7.50 -20.61 6.56
N GLU A 100 -6.28 -20.08 6.53
CA GLU A 100 -5.31 -20.20 7.62
C GLU A 100 -5.75 -19.38 8.85
N LYS A 101 -5.11 -19.68 9.98
CA LYS A 101 -5.36 -18.97 11.23
C LYS A 101 -4.57 -17.67 11.20
N VAL A 102 -5.29 -16.54 11.21
CA VAL A 102 -4.71 -15.21 11.39
C VAL A 102 -4.60 -14.90 12.89
N TYR A 103 -3.47 -14.33 13.32
CA TYR A 103 -3.21 -13.99 14.72
C TYR A 103 -2.96 -12.50 14.90
N TYR A 104 -3.46 -11.96 16.00
CA TYR A 104 -3.05 -10.66 16.52
C TYR A 104 -1.61 -10.72 17.03
N SER A 105 -0.95 -9.57 17.23
CA SER A 105 0.43 -9.54 17.73
C SER A 105 0.60 -10.05 19.17
N ASN A 106 -0.49 -10.21 19.93
CA ASN A 106 -0.50 -10.91 21.23
C ASN A 106 -0.68 -12.43 21.14
N GLY A 107 -0.69 -13.00 19.93
CA GLY A 107 -0.88 -14.44 19.70
C GLY A 107 -2.32 -14.93 19.80
N LYS A 108 -3.29 -14.06 20.12
CA LYS A 108 -4.71 -14.44 20.05
C LYS A 108 -5.15 -14.59 18.59
N ARG A 109 -5.96 -15.60 18.32
CA ARG A 109 -6.57 -15.78 16.99
C ARG A 109 -7.53 -14.65 16.67
N VAL A 110 -7.41 -14.08 15.47
CA VAL A 110 -8.38 -13.12 14.93
C VAL A 110 -9.67 -13.86 14.56
N PRO A 111 -10.86 -13.41 15.03
CA PRO A 111 -12.12 -14.00 14.61
C PRO A 111 -12.28 -14.03 13.08
N ARG A 112 -12.71 -15.16 12.51
CA ARG A 112 -12.82 -15.32 11.04
C ARG A 112 -13.68 -14.25 10.38
N LEU A 113 -14.76 -13.81 11.05
CA LEU A 113 -15.60 -12.72 10.57
C LEU A 113 -14.81 -11.41 10.44
N LYS A 114 -13.95 -11.07 11.42
CA LYS A 114 -13.10 -9.87 11.35
C LYS A 114 -12.07 -9.95 10.23
N VAL A 115 -11.46 -11.12 10.02
CA VAL A 115 -10.53 -11.35 8.90
C VAL A 115 -11.24 -11.12 7.56
N THR A 116 -12.43 -11.70 7.39
CA THR A 116 -13.25 -11.56 6.17
C THR A 116 -13.67 -10.10 5.94
N GLN A 117 -14.10 -9.41 7.01
CA GLN A 117 -14.46 -8.01 6.94
C GLN A 117 -13.27 -7.12 6.57
N LEU A 118 -12.07 -7.41 7.10
CA LEU A 118 -10.86 -6.67 6.75
C LEU A 118 -10.48 -6.88 5.29
N TYR A 119 -10.46 -8.14 4.82
CA TYR A 119 -10.20 -8.45 3.42
C TYR A 119 -11.17 -7.73 2.48
N ASN A 120 -12.47 -7.82 2.74
CA ASN A 120 -13.50 -7.15 1.95
C ASN A 120 -13.40 -5.62 2.03
N THR A 121 -12.99 -5.08 3.19
CA THR A 121 -12.78 -3.63 3.33
C THR A 121 -11.67 -3.12 2.43
N ILE A 122 -10.63 -3.92 2.21
CA ILE A 122 -9.50 -3.56 1.35
C ILE A 122 -9.84 -3.80 -0.12
N THR A 123 -10.46 -4.93 -0.45
CA THR A 123 -10.52 -5.46 -1.82
C THR A 123 -11.87 -5.33 -2.50
N THR A 124 -12.95 -4.94 -1.81
CA THR A 124 -14.29 -4.87 -2.41
C THR A 124 -14.65 -3.45 -2.84
N GLN A 125 -15.15 -3.33 -4.07
CA GLN A 125 -15.75 -2.13 -4.65
C GLN A 125 -16.88 -1.61 -3.76
N LYS A 126 -16.72 -0.39 -3.23
CA LYS A 126 -17.67 0.24 -2.30
C LYS A 126 -17.38 1.74 -2.15
N GLU A 127 -18.43 2.49 -1.80
CA GLU A 127 -18.34 3.87 -1.32
C GLU A 127 -18.28 3.94 0.22
N PRO A 128 -17.45 4.82 0.82
CA PRO A 128 -16.51 5.74 0.17
C PRO A 128 -15.31 5.03 -0.44
N TRP A 129 -14.62 5.70 -1.37
CA TRP A 129 -13.31 5.28 -1.87
C TRP A 129 -12.36 4.95 -0.71
N ARG A 130 -11.54 3.90 -0.86
CA ARG A 130 -10.48 3.51 0.06
C ARG A 130 -9.23 3.22 -0.73
N SER A 131 -8.19 4.01 -0.52
CA SER A 131 -6.87 3.80 -1.12
C SER A 131 -5.76 3.79 -0.09
N GLU A 132 -4.68 3.09 -0.40
CA GLU A 132 -3.48 3.09 0.40
C GLU A 132 -2.22 3.13 -0.44
N TYR A 133 -1.31 4.04 -0.07
CA TYR A 133 0.02 4.06 -0.66
C TYR A 133 0.82 2.83 -0.22
N LEU A 134 1.70 2.38 -1.12
CA LEU A 134 2.65 1.30 -0.89
C LEU A 134 4.07 1.85 -0.98
N ASP A 135 5.01 1.21 -0.28
CA ASP A 135 6.45 1.52 -0.33
C ASP A 135 7.06 1.01 -1.63
N ALA A 136 6.77 1.73 -2.73
CA ALA A 136 7.43 1.54 -4.00
C ALA A 136 7.37 2.81 -4.86
N ASP A 137 8.52 3.25 -5.34
CA ASP A 137 8.64 4.22 -6.44
C ASP A 137 9.42 3.60 -7.61
N PHE A 138 9.30 4.21 -8.79
CA PHE A 138 9.88 3.69 -10.03
C PHE A 138 10.78 4.74 -10.67
N ARG A 139 12.03 4.36 -10.98
CA ARG A 139 13.05 5.27 -11.56
C ARG A 139 13.88 4.61 -12.64
N VAL A 140 14.30 5.37 -13.63
CA VAL A 140 15.19 4.97 -14.70
C VAL A 140 16.63 5.22 -14.27
N ILE A 141 17.37 4.14 -13.99
CA ILE A 141 18.78 4.16 -13.64
C ILE A 141 19.56 3.51 -14.77
N ASN A 142 20.50 4.22 -15.38
CA ASN A 142 21.28 3.72 -16.52
C ASN A 142 20.41 3.15 -17.66
N LYS A 143 19.30 3.82 -17.98
CA LYS A 143 18.28 3.41 -18.99
C LYS A 143 17.46 2.17 -18.63
N ILE A 144 17.61 1.64 -17.42
CA ILE A 144 16.85 0.49 -16.92
C ILE A 144 15.81 1.01 -15.93
N LEU A 145 14.57 0.57 -16.04
CA LEU A 145 13.54 0.89 -15.05
C LEU A 145 13.79 0.05 -13.79
N HIS A 146 13.90 0.72 -12.66
CA HIS A 146 14.09 0.13 -11.34
C HIS A 146 12.84 0.34 -10.50
N ILE A 147 12.59 -0.59 -9.58
CA ILE A 147 11.73 -0.40 -8.42
C ILE A 147 12.62 -0.08 -7.23
N ASN A 148 12.24 0.93 -6.44
CA ASN A 148 12.89 1.23 -5.18
C ASN A 148 11.89 1.11 -4.03
N TYR A 149 12.34 0.58 -2.89
CA TYR A 149 11.48 0.25 -1.76
C TYR A 149 12.29 0.22 -0.45
N GLU A 150 11.60 0.05 0.68
CA GLU A 150 12.13 0.26 2.03
C GLU A 150 12.73 1.67 2.19
N HIS A 151 11.93 2.67 1.82
CA HIS A 151 12.35 4.08 1.90
C HIS A 151 12.58 4.51 3.35
N ARG A 152 13.74 5.13 3.59
CA ARG A 152 14.16 5.66 4.89
C ARG A 152 14.35 7.16 4.80
N LEU A 153 13.88 7.87 5.82
CA LEU A 153 14.08 9.29 5.98
C LEU A 153 15.51 9.52 6.45
N ASN A 154 16.29 10.16 5.60
CA ASN A 154 17.58 10.69 5.99
C ASN A 154 17.34 11.96 6.82
N PHE A 155 17.38 11.84 8.15
CA PHE A 155 17.11 12.97 9.06
C PHE A 155 18.10 14.14 8.92
N LYS A 156 19.26 13.95 8.28
CA LYS A 156 20.19 15.04 8.01
C LYS A 156 19.78 15.85 6.79
N THR A 157 19.29 15.19 5.74
CA THR A 157 18.96 15.83 4.45
C THR A 157 17.46 16.09 4.29
N GLY A 158 16.62 15.48 5.11
CA GLY A 158 15.16 15.49 4.97
C GLY A 158 14.65 14.69 3.77
N LYS A 159 15.51 13.93 3.09
CA LYS A 159 15.15 13.18 1.87
C LYS A 159 14.77 11.75 2.19
N LEU A 160 13.81 11.21 1.43
CA LEU A 160 13.54 9.78 1.41
C LEU A 160 14.52 9.08 0.47
N GLU A 161 15.24 8.10 1.02
CA GLU A 161 16.23 7.32 0.31
C GLU A 161 15.82 5.84 0.36
N PRO A 162 15.69 5.15 -0.78
CA PRO A 162 15.37 3.73 -0.78
C PRO A 162 16.56 2.93 -0.24
N LYS A 163 16.28 1.97 0.67
CA LYS A 163 17.30 1.00 1.07
C LYS A 163 17.64 0.04 -0.06
N TYR A 164 16.67 -0.27 -0.92
CA TYR A 164 16.87 -1.16 -2.06
C TYR A 164 16.43 -0.48 -3.36
N SER A 165 17.28 -0.60 -4.37
CA SER A 165 16.98 -0.26 -5.76
C SER A 165 17.37 -1.45 -6.63
N GLN A 166 16.42 -1.98 -7.38
CA GLN A 166 16.63 -3.16 -8.21
C GLN A 166 16.03 -2.96 -9.60
N PRO A 167 16.67 -3.48 -10.66
CA PRO A 167 16.04 -3.57 -11.96
C PRO A 167 14.66 -4.22 -11.84
N LEU A 168 13.69 -3.68 -12.56
CA LEU A 168 12.34 -4.26 -12.64
C LEU A 168 12.45 -5.66 -13.26
N GLU A 169 12.00 -6.68 -12.54
CA GLU A 169 11.87 -8.03 -13.09
C GLU A 169 10.80 -8.01 -14.19
N GLU A 170 10.88 -8.96 -15.12
CA GLU A 170 9.90 -9.12 -16.17
C GLU A 170 8.47 -9.19 -15.60
N CYS A 171 7.66 -8.19 -15.91
CA CYS A 171 6.27 -8.07 -15.49
C CYS A 171 5.39 -7.58 -16.65
N LEU A 172 4.08 -7.53 -16.41
CA LEU A 172 3.12 -6.92 -17.30
C LEU A 172 3.39 -5.40 -17.34
N MET A 173 3.67 -4.85 -18.53
CA MET A 173 3.97 -3.42 -18.74
C MET A 173 2.86 -2.69 -19.49
N GLN A 174 1.63 -3.20 -19.39
CA GLN A 174 0.45 -2.66 -20.06
C GLN A 174 -0.64 -2.41 -19.02
N ASN A 175 -1.30 -1.25 -19.11
CA ASN A 175 -2.51 -0.98 -18.35
C ASN A 175 -3.62 -1.90 -18.85
N THR A 176 -4.10 -2.79 -18.00
CA THR A 176 -5.14 -3.75 -18.36
C THR A 176 -5.82 -4.27 -17.10
N PRO A 177 -7.09 -4.67 -17.18
CA PRO A 177 -7.70 -5.48 -16.14
C PRO A 177 -6.95 -6.82 -16.01
N ILE A 178 -6.81 -7.29 -14.77
CA ILE A 178 -6.23 -8.57 -14.36
C ILE A 178 -7.12 -9.27 -13.33
N SER A 179 -6.74 -10.47 -12.87
CA SER A 179 -7.36 -11.09 -11.69
C SER A 179 -6.53 -10.79 -10.44
N LEU A 180 -7.16 -10.27 -9.38
CA LEU A 180 -6.58 -10.18 -8.04
C LEU A 180 -6.18 -11.57 -7.54
N ASN A 181 -7.00 -12.60 -7.81
CA ASN A 181 -6.67 -13.97 -7.38
C ASN A 181 -5.40 -14.47 -8.05
N LEU A 182 -5.30 -14.33 -9.38
CA LEU A 182 -4.08 -14.72 -10.10
C LEU A 182 -2.88 -13.83 -9.75
N LEU A 183 -3.09 -12.57 -9.39
CA LEU A 183 -2.03 -11.69 -8.88
C LEU A 183 -1.49 -12.21 -7.53
N LEU A 184 -2.36 -12.56 -6.59
CA LEU A 184 -1.96 -13.12 -5.28
C LEU A 184 -1.23 -14.47 -5.41
N GLU A 185 -1.46 -15.21 -6.49
CA GLU A 185 -0.84 -16.51 -6.76
C GLU A 185 0.46 -16.40 -7.57
N ASN A 186 0.49 -15.54 -8.59
CA ASN A 186 1.51 -15.56 -9.65
C ASN A 186 2.31 -14.27 -9.79
N ALA A 187 2.11 -13.28 -8.93
CA ALA A 187 2.91 -12.06 -8.98
C ALA A 187 4.38 -12.36 -8.67
N ASN A 188 5.28 -11.65 -9.36
CA ASN A 188 6.72 -11.83 -9.31
C ASN A 188 7.32 -11.44 -7.94
N TYR A 189 8.62 -11.63 -7.68
CA TYR A 189 9.14 -11.39 -6.32
C TYR A 189 9.02 -9.93 -5.86
N GLN A 190 8.82 -8.98 -6.79
CA GLN A 190 8.67 -7.54 -6.51
C GLN A 190 7.23 -7.12 -6.22
N GLY A 191 6.24 -8.00 -6.38
CA GLY A 191 4.82 -7.62 -6.19
C GLY A 191 4.02 -7.44 -7.47
N LEU A 192 4.64 -7.60 -8.64
CA LEU A 192 4.04 -7.17 -9.91
C LEU A 192 3.44 -8.35 -10.70
N PRO A 193 2.35 -8.12 -11.46
CA PRO A 193 1.74 -9.17 -12.28
C PRO A 193 2.68 -9.68 -13.36
N ALA A 194 2.71 -11.01 -13.57
CA ALA A 194 3.36 -11.62 -14.72
C ALA A 194 2.63 -11.27 -16.03
N LYS A 195 3.31 -11.36 -17.18
CA LYS A 195 2.80 -10.95 -18.51
C LYS A 195 1.48 -11.59 -18.95
N ASN A 196 1.11 -12.76 -18.41
CA ASN A 196 0.02 -13.59 -18.95
C ASN A 196 -1.24 -13.63 -18.08
N ILE A 197 -1.42 -12.70 -17.14
CA ILE A 197 -2.63 -12.67 -16.30
C ILE A 197 -3.79 -12.05 -17.08
N LYS A 198 -4.86 -12.83 -17.34
CA LYS A 198 -6.08 -12.37 -18.02
C LYS A 198 -7.30 -12.60 -17.14
N SER A 199 -7.95 -11.53 -16.68
CA SER A 199 -9.29 -11.48 -16.04
C SER A 199 -9.66 -10.01 -15.78
N ARG A 200 -10.84 -9.71 -15.20
CA ARG A 200 -11.37 -8.33 -15.11
C ARG A 200 -11.84 -7.89 -13.71
N ASP A 201 -11.33 -8.48 -12.63
CA ASP A 201 -11.76 -8.10 -11.27
C ASP A 201 -10.88 -7.01 -10.62
N LEU A 202 -9.71 -6.70 -11.21
CA LEU A 202 -8.76 -5.69 -10.73
C LEU A 202 -8.16 -4.91 -11.90
N ASP A 203 -8.27 -3.58 -11.88
CA ASP A 203 -7.54 -2.72 -12.84
C ASP A 203 -6.06 -2.64 -12.47
N TYR A 204 -5.19 -2.96 -13.40
CA TYR A 204 -3.75 -2.79 -13.23
C TYR A 204 -3.22 -1.64 -14.08
N PHE A 205 -2.46 -0.75 -13.44
CA PHE A 205 -1.75 0.34 -14.11
C PHE A 205 -0.25 0.12 -13.93
N ALA A 206 0.45 -0.09 -15.05
CA ALA A 206 1.85 -0.50 -15.05
C ALA A 206 2.80 0.66 -14.68
N PRO A 207 3.98 0.37 -14.10
CA PRO A 207 5.02 1.36 -13.83
C PRO A 207 5.39 2.20 -15.06
N LEU A 208 5.60 3.51 -14.87
CA LEU A 208 6.10 4.41 -15.90
C LEU A 208 7.61 4.65 -15.80
N LYS A 209 8.19 5.08 -16.93
CA LYS A 209 9.58 5.52 -17.04
C LYS A 209 9.65 7.05 -16.91
N ASP A 210 9.10 7.59 -15.83
CA ASP A 210 8.93 9.03 -15.62
C ASP A 210 9.67 9.58 -14.39
N ASP A 211 10.38 8.70 -13.65
CA ASP A 211 11.11 9.02 -12.41
C ASP A 211 10.25 9.63 -11.29
N ASN A 212 8.93 9.49 -11.40
CA ASN A 212 7.98 10.15 -10.52
C ASN A 212 6.75 9.28 -10.19
N SER A 213 6.72 8.02 -10.62
CA SER A 213 5.61 7.12 -10.33
C SER A 213 5.78 6.39 -9.01
N VAL A 214 4.70 6.30 -8.22
CA VAL A 214 4.60 5.49 -7.00
C VAL A 214 3.48 4.46 -7.08
N ALA A 215 3.56 3.44 -6.22
CA ALA A 215 2.53 2.41 -6.12
C ALA A 215 1.47 2.74 -5.06
N TRP A 216 0.22 2.44 -5.39
CA TRP A 216 -0.89 2.44 -4.44
C TRP A 216 -1.93 1.37 -4.81
N PHE A 217 -2.69 0.94 -3.82
CA PHE A 217 -3.84 0.05 -4.01
C PHE A 217 -5.12 0.80 -3.68
N SER A 218 -6.19 0.59 -4.45
CA SER A 218 -7.45 1.27 -4.19
C SER A 218 -8.68 0.45 -4.50
N ALA A 219 -9.74 0.66 -3.72
CA ALA A 219 -11.07 0.12 -3.93
C ALA A 219 -12.10 1.25 -3.81
N GLY A 220 -12.71 1.63 -4.94
CA GLY A 220 -13.71 2.69 -5.04
C GLY A 220 -15.09 2.17 -5.43
N SER A 221 -16.00 3.08 -5.82
CA SER A 221 -17.33 2.76 -6.35
C SER A 221 -17.31 2.03 -7.66
N ASP A 222 -16.30 2.28 -8.50
CA ASP A 222 -16.28 1.81 -9.89
C ASP A 222 -15.36 0.60 -10.10
N ARG A 223 -14.30 0.51 -9.30
CA ARG A 223 -13.20 -0.43 -9.54
C ARG A 223 -12.33 -0.65 -8.31
N VAL A 224 -11.60 -1.74 -8.37
CA VAL A 224 -10.45 -2.03 -7.51
C VAL A 224 -9.22 -1.95 -8.40
N SER A 225 -8.12 -1.37 -7.92
CA SER A 225 -6.91 -1.23 -8.72
C SER A 225 -5.62 -1.40 -7.92
N LEU A 226 -4.62 -2.01 -8.56
CA LEU A 226 -3.22 -1.85 -8.22
C LEU A 226 -2.62 -0.91 -9.25
N ASN A 227 -2.21 0.27 -8.81
CA ASN A 227 -1.71 1.29 -9.71
C ASN A 227 -0.26 1.64 -9.35
N CYS A 228 0.61 1.51 -10.33
CA CYS A 228 2.05 1.75 -10.23
C CYS A 228 2.51 2.97 -11.03
N ASN A 229 1.58 3.81 -11.52
CA ASN A 229 1.86 5.01 -12.29
C ASN A 229 1.28 6.29 -11.66
N TRP A 230 1.08 6.25 -10.34
CA TRP A 230 0.46 7.34 -9.63
C TRP A 230 1.46 8.42 -9.27
N VAL A 231 0.98 9.66 -9.13
CA VAL A 231 1.82 10.81 -8.77
C VAL A 231 1.97 10.87 -7.24
N PRO A 232 3.19 10.98 -6.69
CA PRO A 232 3.42 10.96 -5.24
C PRO A 232 2.83 12.15 -4.50
N SER A 233 2.60 13.29 -5.18
CA SER A 233 2.03 14.50 -4.61
C SER A 233 0.52 14.42 -4.36
N ASP A 234 -0.15 13.42 -4.91
CA ASP A 234 -1.60 13.31 -4.75
C ASP A 234 -1.96 12.94 -3.32
N SER A 235 -3.03 13.56 -2.83
CA SER A 235 -3.59 13.27 -1.51
C SER A 235 -5.10 13.46 -1.55
N ASN A 236 -5.81 12.67 -0.74
CA ASN A 236 -7.23 12.84 -0.53
C ASN A 236 -7.66 12.20 0.81
N SER A 237 -8.89 12.46 1.24
CA SER A 237 -9.44 11.98 2.51
C SER A 237 -9.62 10.47 2.58
N SER A 238 -9.53 9.78 1.45
CA SER A 238 -9.70 8.34 1.32
C SER A 238 -8.37 7.58 1.22
N LEU A 239 -7.26 8.30 1.01
CA LEU A 239 -5.91 7.81 0.82
C LEU A 239 -5.12 7.90 2.11
N GLY A 240 -4.70 6.76 2.64
CA GLY A 240 -3.81 6.67 3.81
C GLY A 240 -2.78 5.56 3.63
N VAL A 241 -2.28 5.00 4.73
CA VAL A 241 -1.38 3.85 4.68
C VAL A 241 -1.63 2.86 5.79
N ARG A 242 -1.62 1.57 5.43
CA ARG A 242 -1.43 0.47 6.36
C ARG A 242 0.06 0.25 6.57
N ALA A 243 0.47 0.26 7.83
CA ALA A 243 1.87 0.28 8.19
C ALA A 243 2.28 -0.99 8.95
N LYS A 244 3.55 -1.36 8.80
CA LYS A 244 4.22 -2.37 9.62
C LYS A 244 5.01 -1.72 10.74
N GLN A 245 5.05 -2.36 11.90
CA GLN A 245 5.87 -1.92 13.02
C GLN A 245 7.33 -2.25 12.77
N VAL A 246 8.20 -1.23 12.77
CA VAL A 246 9.64 -1.45 12.65
C VAL A 246 10.16 -1.96 13.99
N ARG A 247 10.75 -3.16 14.01
CA ARG A 247 11.41 -3.67 15.22
C ARG A 247 12.72 -2.90 15.44
N PRO A 248 13.00 -2.45 16.68
CA PRO A 248 14.25 -1.77 17.01
C PRO A 248 15.48 -2.66 16.78
#